data_AF-A0A8T7LLB1-F1
#
_entry.id   AF-A0A8T7LLB1-F1
#
_cell.length_a   1.000
_cell.length_b   1.000
_cell.length_c   1.000
_cell.angle_alpha   90.00
_cell.angle_beta   90.00
_cell.angle_gamma   90.00
#
_symmetry.space_group_name_H-M   'P 1'
#
loop_
_entity.id
_entity.type
_entity.pdbx_description
1 polymer ?
#
loop_
_entity_poly.entity_id
_entity_poly.type
_entity_poly.pdbx_seq_one_letter_code
_entity_poly.pdbx_strand_id
1 'polypeptide(L)'
;MGLGNLFGKDKDKKDDEKSEQQKIGETIKGLSDRIYELQKQLNQRNAEIDKLTMQLSEAQQQVDTARGAAGAEHLALSATQDALRDAQARMRELEAQIAQLAKEKAEAETKSAGAVIAEMAGGTAGMAVGATAWVQKAGGKGLRRRGAPGLNSEVHDSLAPGTQLTLLEGPVAADGYHWWRIRAADGREGWVAGEELVTTPE
;
A
#
# COMPACT_ATOMS: atom_id res chain seq x y z
N MET A 1 -56.73 104.57 61.66
CA MET A 1 -57.64 103.89 60.71
C MET A 1 -57.07 104.16 59.31
N GLY A 2 -56.35 103.29 58.61
CA GLY A 2 -56.28 101.84 58.63
C GLY A 2 -56.77 101.21 57.31
N LEU A 3 -56.58 101.84 56.13
CA LEU A 3 -57.07 101.30 54.84
C LEU A 3 -56.15 101.55 53.63
N GLY A 4 -54.88 101.96 53.81
CA GLY A 4 -53.94 102.21 52.70
C GLY A 4 -53.07 101.00 52.29
N ASN A 5 -53.03 99.93 53.08
CA ASN A 5 -52.05 98.85 52.96
C ASN A 5 -52.60 97.51 52.43
N LEU A 6 -53.86 97.50 51.95
CA LEU A 6 -54.54 96.31 51.44
C LEU A 6 -54.47 96.15 49.91
N PHE A 7 -54.55 97.26 49.14
CA PHE A 7 -54.59 97.19 47.67
C PHE A 7 -53.25 96.85 46.99
N GLY A 8 -52.10 97.20 47.59
CA GLY A 8 -50.78 96.86 47.04
C GLY A 8 -50.42 95.38 47.24
N LYS A 9 -50.74 94.84 48.42
CA LYS A 9 -50.42 93.46 48.80
C LYS A 9 -51.14 92.41 47.96
N ASP A 10 -52.37 92.70 47.51
CA ASP A 10 -53.12 91.83 46.61
C ASP A 10 -52.61 91.87 45.16
N LYS A 11 -51.96 92.97 44.75
CA LYS A 11 -51.36 93.10 43.42
C LYS A 11 -50.03 92.36 43.34
N ASP A 12 -49.14 92.58 44.31
CA ASP A 12 -47.85 91.88 44.39
C ASP A 12 -48.05 90.36 44.46
N LYS A 13 -49.03 89.89 45.26
CA LYS A 13 -49.36 88.48 45.36
C LYS A 13 -49.88 87.86 44.05
N LYS A 14 -50.67 88.61 43.27
CA LYS A 14 -51.15 88.16 41.95
C LYS A 14 -50.03 88.09 40.91
N ASP A 15 -49.09 89.04 40.97
CA ASP A 15 -47.93 89.06 40.08
C ASP A 15 -46.95 87.92 40.43
N ASP A 16 -46.78 87.60 41.73
CA ASP A 16 -46.03 86.44 42.20
C ASP A 16 -46.66 85.11 41.74
N GLU A 17 -47.98 84.92 41.93
CA GLU A 17 -48.71 83.73 41.47
C GLU A 17 -48.62 83.55 39.95
N LYS A 18 -48.65 84.65 39.18
CA LYS A 18 -48.49 84.61 37.72
C LYS A 18 -47.06 84.24 37.32
N SER A 19 -46.05 84.73 38.04
CA SER A 19 -44.65 84.33 37.83
C SER A 19 -44.41 82.85 38.13
N GLU A 20 -45.01 82.34 39.20
CA GLU A 20 -44.95 80.91 39.54
C GLU A 20 -45.65 80.03 38.50
N GLN A 21 -46.83 80.41 38.04
CA GLN A 21 -47.53 79.71 36.96
C GLN A 21 -46.72 79.68 35.65
N GLN A 22 -46.01 80.76 35.33
CA GLN A 22 -45.11 80.80 34.18
C GLN A 22 -43.92 79.84 34.35
N LYS A 23 -43.27 79.83 35.52
CA LYS A 23 -42.17 78.88 35.83
C LYS A 23 -42.64 77.42 35.78
N ILE A 24 -43.84 77.13 36.27
CA ILE A 24 -44.46 75.80 36.20
C ILE A 24 -44.71 75.42 34.73
N GLY A 25 -45.24 76.33 33.91
CA GLY A 25 -45.44 76.10 32.49
C GLY A 25 -44.13 75.82 31.73
N GLU A 26 -43.08 76.58 32.00
CA GLU A 26 -41.74 76.35 31.45
C GLU A 26 -41.17 75.00 31.89
N THR A 27 -41.35 74.64 33.16
CA THR A 27 -40.90 73.34 33.70
C THR A 27 -41.64 72.18 33.05
N ILE A 28 -42.97 72.26 32.90
CA ILE A 28 -43.79 71.25 32.22
C ILE A 28 -43.33 71.08 30.77
N LYS A 29 -43.10 72.18 30.05
CA LYS A 29 -42.61 72.13 28.67
C LYS A 29 -41.24 71.43 28.58
N GLY A 30 -40.30 71.77 29.47
CA GLY A 30 -38.99 71.11 29.52
C GLY A 30 -39.08 69.61 29.86
N LEU A 31 -40.01 69.22 30.72
CA LEU A 31 -40.29 67.81 31.01
C LEU A 31 -40.88 67.09 29.79
N SER A 32 -41.83 67.70 29.08
CA SER A 32 -42.41 67.13 27.85
C SER A 32 -41.36 66.93 26.75
N ASP A 33 -40.48 67.92 26.52
CA ASP A 33 -39.38 67.82 25.56
C ASP A 33 -38.42 66.68 25.94
N ARG A 34 -38.13 66.53 27.23
CA ARG A 34 -37.28 65.43 27.73
C ARG A 34 -37.96 64.07 27.58
N ILE A 35 -39.27 63.97 27.81
CA ILE A 35 -40.05 62.75 27.57
C ILE A 35 -40.03 62.38 26.09
N TYR A 36 -40.17 63.36 25.20
CA TYR A 36 -40.12 63.13 23.75
C TYR A 36 -38.76 62.56 23.31
N GLU A 37 -37.65 63.16 23.75
CA GLU A 37 -36.32 62.65 23.42
C GLU A 37 -36.05 61.27 24.02
N LEU A 38 -36.51 61.01 25.25
CA LEU A 38 -36.40 59.67 25.85
C LEU A 38 -37.19 58.64 25.05
N GLN A 39 -38.42 58.95 24.62
CA GLN A 39 -39.23 58.05 23.80
C GLN A 39 -38.57 57.75 22.45
N LYS A 40 -37.97 58.76 21.83
CA LYS A 40 -37.19 58.60 20.60
C LYS A 40 -35.97 57.69 20.80
N GLN A 41 -35.21 57.89 21.88
CA GLN A 41 -34.08 57.03 22.23
C GLN A 41 -34.52 55.58 22.49
N LEU A 42 -35.66 55.39 23.15
CA LEU A 42 -36.21 54.06 23.45
C LEU A 42 -36.59 53.33 22.15
N ASN A 43 -37.22 54.01 21.20
CA ASN A 43 -37.51 53.45 19.88
C ASN A 43 -36.24 53.10 19.08
N GLN A 44 -35.22 53.96 19.13
CA GLN A 44 -33.93 53.68 18.49
C GLN A 44 -33.26 52.44 19.11
N ARG A 45 -33.27 52.34 20.44
CA ARG A 45 -32.70 51.19 21.15
C ARG A 45 -33.46 49.89 20.87
N ASN A 46 -34.78 49.95 20.74
CA ASN A 46 -35.56 48.78 20.33
C ASN A 46 -35.16 48.31 18.92
N ALA A 47 -35.00 49.23 17.97
CA ALA A 47 -34.52 48.88 16.63
C ALA A 47 -33.09 48.30 16.62
N GLU A 48 -32.21 48.79 17.49
CA GLU A 48 -30.87 48.22 17.69
C GLU A 48 -30.95 46.79 18.27
N ILE A 49 -31.83 46.56 19.24
CA ILE A 49 -32.07 45.23 19.83
C ILE A 49 -32.58 44.25 18.77
N ASP A 50 -33.52 44.66 17.92
CA ASP A 50 -34.05 43.81 16.84
C ASP A 50 -32.93 43.43 15.86
N LYS A 51 -32.09 44.39 15.48
CA LYS A 51 -30.94 44.15 14.61
C LYS A 51 -29.94 43.19 15.25
N LEU A 52 -29.59 43.38 16.52
CA LEU A 52 -28.66 42.50 17.24
C LEU A 52 -29.24 41.09 17.39
N THR A 53 -30.54 40.96 17.60
CA THR A 53 -31.24 39.67 17.67
C THR A 53 -31.15 38.92 16.33
N MET A 54 -31.37 39.63 15.23
CA MET A 54 -31.21 39.07 13.88
C MET A 54 -29.77 38.63 13.62
N GLN A 55 -28.79 39.48 13.96
CA GLN A 55 -27.36 39.13 13.82
C GLN A 55 -26.96 37.94 14.68
N LEU A 56 -27.49 37.83 15.90
CA LEU A 56 -27.21 36.71 16.79
C LEU A 56 -27.80 35.40 16.24
N SER A 57 -29.01 35.44 15.67
CA SER A 57 -29.61 34.30 14.96
C SER A 57 -28.75 33.87 13.77
N GLU A 58 -28.33 34.81 12.93
CA GLU A 58 -27.47 34.52 11.77
C GLU A 58 -26.13 33.92 12.21
N ALA A 59 -25.48 34.51 13.22
CA ALA A 59 -24.24 33.99 13.77
C ALA A 59 -24.42 32.59 14.36
N GLN A 60 -25.51 32.33 15.08
CA GLN A 60 -25.82 31.00 15.63
C GLN A 60 -25.98 29.97 14.51
N GLN A 61 -26.71 30.32 13.45
CA GLN A 61 -26.86 29.46 12.27
C GLN A 61 -25.51 29.16 11.61
N GLN A 62 -24.61 30.15 11.51
CA GLN A 62 -23.25 29.96 10.99
C GLN A 62 -22.41 29.03 11.88
N VAL A 63 -22.53 29.12 13.21
CA VAL A 63 -21.84 28.20 14.11
C VAL A 63 -22.34 26.77 13.93
N ASP A 64 -23.65 26.57 13.78
CA ASP A 64 -24.22 25.24 13.64
C ASP A 64 -23.86 24.59 12.30
N THR A 65 -23.82 25.37 11.20
CA THR A 65 -23.33 24.86 9.92
C THR A 65 -21.84 24.55 9.95
N ALA A 66 -21.02 25.41 10.57
CA ALA A 66 -19.58 25.16 10.72
C ALA A 66 -19.31 23.92 11.57
N ARG A 67 -20.06 23.70 12.66
CA ARG A 67 -19.99 22.48 13.46
C ARG A 67 -20.39 21.23 12.67
N GLY A 68 -21.44 21.32 11.86
CA GLY A 68 -21.85 20.23 10.97
C GLY A 68 -20.76 19.87 9.96
N ALA A 69 -20.15 20.89 9.32
CA ALA A 69 -19.05 20.71 8.39
C ALA A 69 -17.81 20.09 9.07
N ALA A 70 -17.40 20.62 10.23
CA ALA A 70 -16.27 20.07 10.99
C ALA A 70 -16.52 18.62 11.44
N GLY A 71 -17.76 18.27 11.81
CA GLY A 71 -18.15 16.89 12.13
C GLY A 71 -18.04 15.96 10.91
N ALA A 72 -18.47 16.41 9.73
CA ALA A 72 -18.33 15.66 8.48
C ALA A 72 -16.86 15.47 8.08
N GLU A 73 -16.02 16.50 8.23
CA GLU A 73 -14.58 16.40 8.00
C GLU A 73 -13.92 15.41 8.96
N HIS A 74 -14.26 15.45 10.26
CA HIS A 74 -13.73 14.51 11.23
C HIS A 74 -14.12 13.06 10.89
N LEU A 75 -15.37 12.82 10.49
CA LEU A 75 -15.84 11.51 10.04
C LEU A 75 -15.07 11.02 8.80
N ALA A 76 -14.85 11.90 7.83
CA ALA A 76 -14.06 11.60 6.65
C ALA A 76 -12.61 11.26 7.02
N LEU A 77 -11.98 12.05 7.89
CA LEU A 77 -10.63 11.79 8.39
C LEU A 77 -10.54 10.44 9.10
N SER A 78 -11.48 10.11 9.99
CA SER A 78 -11.49 8.80 10.65
C SER A 78 -11.64 7.64 9.65
N ALA A 79 -12.53 7.78 8.66
CA ALA A 79 -12.72 6.77 7.62
C ALA A 79 -11.44 6.57 6.78
N THR A 80 -10.73 7.65 6.45
CA THR A 80 -9.44 7.56 5.73
C THR A 80 -8.34 6.91 6.56
N GLN A 81 -8.30 7.16 7.87
CA GLN A 81 -7.33 6.53 8.77
C GLN A 81 -7.60 5.02 8.90
N ASP A 82 -8.86 4.61 8.98
CA ASP A 82 -9.23 3.20 9.02
C ASP A 82 -8.90 2.49 7.70
N ALA A 83 -9.19 3.13 6.56
CA ALA A 83 -8.78 2.61 5.25
C ALA A 83 -7.24 2.46 5.13
N LEU A 84 -6.47 3.36 5.72
CA LEU A 84 -5.00 3.25 5.76
C LEU A 84 -4.54 2.08 6.63
N ARG A 85 -5.16 1.87 7.81
CA ARG A 85 -4.87 0.72 8.67
C ARG A 85 -5.16 -0.60 7.95
N ASP A 86 -6.27 -0.68 7.23
CA ASP A 86 -6.64 -1.85 6.44
C ASP A 86 -5.66 -2.09 5.28
N ALA A 87 -5.26 -1.04 4.58
CA ALA A 87 -4.26 -1.14 3.51
C ALA A 87 -2.90 -1.62 4.06
N GLN A 88 -2.49 -1.13 5.23
CA GLN A 88 -1.27 -1.59 5.90
C GLN A 88 -1.35 -3.07 6.31
N ALA A 89 -2.50 -3.54 6.78
CA ALA A 89 -2.71 -4.95 7.11
C ALA A 89 -2.58 -5.83 5.85
N ARG A 90 -3.18 -5.42 4.73
CA ARG A 90 -3.05 -6.12 3.44
C ARG A 90 -1.61 -6.19 2.95
N MET A 91 -0.83 -5.11 3.10
CA MET A 91 0.60 -5.13 2.73
C MET A 91 1.39 -6.14 3.55
N ARG A 92 1.17 -6.20 4.87
CA ARG A 92 1.84 -7.20 5.74
C ARG A 92 1.47 -8.64 5.35
N GLU A 93 0.21 -8.87 4.97
CA GLU A 93 -0.23 -10.18 4.51
C GLU A 93 0.43 -10.56 3.18
N LEU A 94 0.52 -9.63 2.23
CA LEU A 94 1.22 -9.85 0.97
C LEU A 94 2.71 -10.11 1.18
N GLU A 95 3.37 -9.36 2.07
CA GLU A 95 4.77 -9.60 2.46
C GLU A 95 4.95 -11.02 3.04
N ALA A 96 4.02 -11.47 3.89
CA ALA A 96 4.03 -12.82 4.44
C ALA A 96 3.84 -13.89 3.36
N GLN A 97 2.93 -13.67 2.40
CA GLN A 97 2.75 -14.56 1.25
C GLN A 97 4.00 -14.64 0.37
N ILE A 98 4.66 -13.51 0.11
CA ILE A 98 5.92 -13.48 -0.64
C ILE A 98 7.00 -14.29 0.10
N ALA A 99 7.11 -14.15 1.42
CA ALA A 99 8.05 -14.93 2.22
C ALA A 99 7.75 -16.44 2.17
N GLN A 100 6.48 -16.82 2.22
CA GLN A 100 6.05 -18.21 2.12
C GLN A 100 6.33 -18.80 0.73
N LEU A 101 6.01 -18.06 -0.35
CA LEU A 101 6.33 -18.47 -1.72
C LEU A 101 7.84 -18.60 -1.94
N ALA A 102 8.65 -17.71 -1.34
CA ALA A 102 10.10 -17.82 -1.39
C ALA A 102 10.60 -19.09 -0.68
N LYS A 103 10.00 -19.45 0.46
CA LYS A 103 10.30 -20.70 1.17
C LYS A 103 9.90 -21.92 0.36
N GLU A 104 8.70 -21.95 -0.21
CA GLU A 104 8.20 -23.03 -1.06
C GLU A 104 9.08 -23.20 -2.32
N LYS A 105 9.51 -22.09 -2.92
CA LYS A 105 10.44 -22.10 -4.05
C LYS A 105 11.81 -22.68 -3.66
N ALA A 106 12.36 -22.31 -2.51
CA ALA A 106 13.63 -22.87 -2.02
C ALA A 106 13.51 -24.38 -1.70
N GLU A 107 12.37 -24.82 -1.16
CA GLU A 107 12.08 -26.24 -0.93
C GLU A 107 11.88 -27.02 -2.24
N ALA A 108 11.30 -26.40 -3.27
CA ALA A 108 11.16 -26.99 -4.60
C ALA A 108 12.49 -27.07 -5.35
N GLU A 109 13.36 -26.05 -5.23
CA GLU A 109 14.72 -26.06 -5.79
C GLU A 109 15.59 -27.12 -5.13
N THR A 110 15.49 -27.32 -3.81
CA THR A 110 16.23 -28.39 -3.12
C THR A 110 15.69 -29.79 -3.43
N LYS A 111 14.38 -29.98 -3.56
CA LYS A 111 13.79 -31.25 -4.01
C LYS A 111 14.10 -31.58 -5.46
N SER A 112 14.02 -30.60 -6.36
CA SER A 112 14.36 -30.80 -7.77
C SER A 112 15.85 -31.06 -7.95
N ALA A 113 16.72 -30.35 -7.23
CA ALA A 113 18.14 -30.66 -7.17
C ALA A 113 18.37 -32.10 -6.69
N GLY A 114 17.72 -32.54 -5.60
CA GLY A 114 17.79 -33.92 -5.11
C GLY A 114 17.28 -34.97 -6.11
N ALA A 115 16.24 -34.65 -6.87
CA ALA A 115 15.68 -35.51 -7.90
C ALA A 115 16.61 -35.64 -9.12
N VAL A 116 17.26 -34.55 -9.57
CA VAL A 116 18.23 -34.67 -10.67
C VAL A 116 19.48 -35.47 -10.28
N ILE A 117 19.95 -35.42 -9.03
CA ILE A 117 21.04 -36.31 -8.58
C ILE A 117 20.57 -37.78 -8.50
N ALA A 118 19.32 -38.01 -8.08
CA ALA A 118 18.75 -39.36 -8.02
C ALA A 118 18.50 -39.95 -9.43
N GLU A 119 18.09 -39.13 -10.40
CA GLU A 119 17.87 -39.55 -11.77
C GLU A 119 19.19 -39.74 -12.54
N MET A 120 20.23 -38.94 -12.24
CA MET A 120 21.60 -39.17 -12.73
C MET A 120 22.26 -40.43 -12.12
N ALA A 121 21.81 -40.89 -10.95
CA ALA A 121 22.28 -42.14 -10.33
C ALA A 121 21.49 -43.39 -10.78
N GLY A 122 20.41 -43.21 -11.57
CA GLY A 122 19.55 -44.27 -12.08
C GLY A 122 19.96 -44.87 -13.42
N GLY A 123 21.10 -44.46 -13.99
CA GLY A 123 21.65 -45.06 -15.20
C GLY A 123 22.35 -46.39 -14.89
N THR A 124 21.67 -47.50 -15.19
CA THR A 124 22.20 -48.87 -15.32
C THR A 124 23.33 -49.24 -14.36
N ALA A 125 22.96 -49.91 -13.27
CA ALA A 125 23.85 -50.54 -12.30
C ALA A 125 25.12 -51.13 -12.96
N GLY A 126 26.24 -50.41 -12.85
CA GLY A 126 27.56 -50.85 -13.27
C GLY A 126 28.41 -49.82 -14.02
N MET A 127 27.81 -48.84 -14.73
CA MET A 127 28.57 -47.85 -15.51
C MET A 127 28.75 -46.55 -14.73
N ALA A 128 29.90 -46.39 -14.08
CA ALA A 128 30.30 -45.15 -13.42
C ALA A 128 31.52 -44.52 -14.11
N VAL A 129 31.68 -43.21 -13.98
CA VAL A 129 32.91 -42.53 -14.40
C VAL A 129 34.10 -43.12 -13.63
N GLY A 130 35.16 -43.47 -14.35
CA GLY A 130 36.34 -44.19 -13.84
C GLY A 130 36.23 -45.72 -13.92
N ALA A 131 35.06 -46.27 -14.22
CA ALA A 131 34.88 -47.70 -14.39
C ALA A 131 35.49 -48.20 -15.72
N THR A 132 35.78 -49.51 -15.75
CA THR A 132 36.13 -50.21 -16.98
C THR A 132 34.86 -50.79 -17.61
N ALA A 133 34.68 -50.58 -18.91
CA ALA A 133 33.66 -51.24 -19.70
C ALA A 133 34.27 -51.90 -20.94
N TRP A 134 33.50 -52.76 -21.57
CA TRP A 134 33.85 -53.46 -22.79
C TRP A 134 32.81 -53.17 -23.86
N VAL A 135 33.24 -53.12 -25.11
CA VAL A 135 32.32 -53.05 -26.25
C VAL A 135 31.52 -54.35 -26.34
N GLN A 136 30.20 -54.25 -26.40
CA GLN A 136 29.31 -55.42 -26.49
C GLN A 136 29.63 -56.26 -27.74
N LYS A 137 29.61 -57.60 -27.61
CA LYS A 137 29.79 -58.54 -28.73
C LYS A 137 28.51 -58.82 -29.51
N ALA A 138 27.35 -58.55 -28.92
CA ALA A 138 26.05 -58.72 -29.56
C ALA A 138 25.95 -57.80 -30.80
N GLY A 139 25.70 -58.39 -31.97
CA GLY A 139 25.52 -57.66 -33.23
C GLY A 139 26.75 -57.56 -34.13
N GLY A 140 27.95 -57.94 -33.68
CA GLY A 140 29.15 -58.11 -34.51
C GLY A 140 29.65 -56.87 -35.25
N LYS A 141 29.09 -55.69 -34.98
CA LYS A 141 29.47 -54.40 -35.57
C LYS A 141 30.37 -53.66 -34.59
N GLY A 142 31.45 -53.07 -35.09
CA GLY A 142 32.33 -52.27 -34.22
C GLY A 142 31.63 -51.00 -33.73
N LEU A 143 31.86 -50.64 -32.47
CA LEU A 143 31.29 -49.46 -31.83
C LEU A 143 31.97 -48.20 -32.37
N ARG A 144 31.18 -47.27 -32.90
CA ARG A 144 31.71 -46.03 -33.51
C ARG A 144 32.09 -45.02 -32.43
N ARG A 145 33.37 -44.67 -32.35
CA ARG A 145 33.86 -43.58 -31.50
C ARG A 145 33.76 -42.26 -32.24
N ARG A 146 33.16 -41.27 -31.60
CA ARG A 146 32.88 -39.95 -32.18
C ARG A 146 33.59 -38.83 -31.42
N GLY A 147 33.74 -37.68 -32.06
CA GLY A 147 34.34 -36.49 -31.44
C GLY A 147 33.44 -35.78 -30.42
N ALA A 148 32.12 -35.93 -30.57
CA ALA A 148 31.11 -35.32 -29.72
C ALA A 148 29.92 -36.28 -29.51
N PRO A 149 29.14 -36.13 -28.43
CA PRO A 149 27.92 -36.90 -28.23
C PRO A 149 26.92 -36.58 -29.36
N GLY A 150 26.38 -37.61 -29.99
CA GLY A 150 25.33 -37.49 -30.99
C GLY A 150 25.56 -38.32 -32.26
N LEU A 151 24.46 -38.68 -32.92
CA LEU A 151 24.46 -39.46 -34.17
C LEU A 151 24.98 -38.65 -35.36
N ASN A 152 24.88 -37.31 -35.29
CA ASN A 152 25.35 -36.38 -36.31
C ASN A 152 26.84 -36.00 -36.17
N SER A 153 27.51 -36.44 -35.10
CA SER A 153 28.90 -36.10 -34.83
C SER A 153 29.88 -36.87 -35.72
N GLU A 154 31.04 -36.28 -35.99
CA GLU A 154 32.12 -36.92 -36.76
C GLU A 154 32.57 -38.24 -36.09
N VAL A 155 32.64 -39.31 -36.89
CA VAL A 155 33.12 -40.63 -36.44
C VAL A 155 34.62 -40.69 -36.67
N HIS A 156 35.39 -40.81 -35.59
CA HIS A 156 36.84 -40.94 -35.68
C HIS A 156 37.26 -42.33 -36.13
N ASP A 157 36.68 -43.37 -35.53
CA ASP A 157 36.96 -44.76 -35.85
C ASP A 157 35.89 -45.70 -35.27
N SER A 158 36.10 -47.00 -35.47
CA SER A 158 35.25 -48.06 -34.95
C SER A 158 36.10 -48.98 -34.06
N LEU A 159 35.63 -49.21 -32.84
CA LEU A 159 36.22 -50.08 -31.84
C LEU A 159 35.71 -51.50 -32.04
N ALA A 160 36.60 -52.47 -32.02
CA ALA A 160 36.21 -53.87 -32.16
C ALA A 160 35.38 -54.33 -30.96
N PRO A 161 34.42 -55.25 -31.14
CA PRO A 161 33.72 -55.87 -30.02
C PRO A 161 34.69 -56.52 -29.04
N GLY A 162 34.42 -56.39 -27.73
CA GLY A 162 35.30 -56.84 -26.65
C GLY A 162 36.47 -55.90 -26.33
N THR A 163 36.60 -54.76 -27.01
CA THR A 163 37.64 -53.76 -26.67
C THR A 163 37.38 -53.22 -25.26
N GLN A 164 38.42 -53.22 -24.42
CA GLN A 164 38.39 -52.64 -23.07
C GLN A 164 38.53 -51.12 -23.14
N LEU A 165 37.68 -50.41 -22.42
CA LEU A 165 37.56 -48.96 -22.39
C LEU A 165 37.45 -48.46 -20.95
N THR A 166 38.00 -47.29 -20.67
CA THR A 166 37.80 -46.59 -19.40
C THR A 166 36.79 -45.46 -19.59
N LEU A 167 35.75 -45.41 -18.76
CA LEU A 167 34.78 -44.33 -18.78
C LEU A 167 35.41 -43.09 -18.14
N LEU A 168 35.49 -42.00 -18.88
CA LEU A 168 36.04 -40.72 -18.40
C LEU A 168 34.95 -39.72 -18.00
N GLU A 169 33.80 -39.75 -18.68
CA GLU A 169 32.75 -38.75 -18.52
C GLU A 169 31.42 -39.32 -19.04
N GLY A 170 30.29 -38.89 -18.48
CA GLY A 170 28.95 -39.33 -18.89
C GLY A 170 28.10 -39.87 -17.74
N PRO A 171 26.83 -40.23 -17.98
CA PRO A 171 26.18 -40.26 -19.30
C PRO A 171 25.71 -38.86 -19.75
N VAL A 172 25.84 -38.56 -21.03
CA VAL A 172 25.25 -37.36 -21.67
C VAL A 172 24.12 -37.82 -22.61
N ALA A 173 22.88 -37.43 -22.32
CA ALA A 173 21.74 -37.77 -23.15
C ALA A 173 21.72 -36.93 -24.44
N ALA A 174 21.84 -37.58 -25.61
CA ALA A 174 21.73 -36.93 -26.91
C ALA A 174 21.21 -37.90 -27.98
N ASP A 175 20.34 -37.42 -28.88
CA ASP A 175 19.75 -38.21 -29.97
C ASP A 175 19.06 -39.53 -29.51
N GLY A 176 18.58 -39.56 -28.26
CA GLY A 176 17.93 -40.75 -27.67
C GLY A 176 18.89 -41.82 -27.13
N TYR A 177 20.20 -41.55 -27.09
CA TYR A 177 21.22 -42.44 -26.55
C TYR A 177 21.98 -41.79 -25.37
N HIS A 178 22.53 -42.62 -24.49
CA HIS A 178 23.40 -42.18 -23.40
C HIS A 178 24.86 -42.21 -23.84
N TRP A 179 25.43 -41.05 -24.13
CA TRP A 179 26.80 -40.96 -24.60
C TRP A 179 27.78 -40.95 -23.44
N TRP A 180 28.81 -41.77 -23.56
CA TRP A 180 29.91 -41.85 -22.62
C TRP A 180 31.20 -41.47 -23.30
N ARG A 181 31.97 -40.59 -22.67
CA ARG A 181 33.35 -40.31 -23.07
C ARG A 181 34.22 -41.43 -22.53
N ILE A 182 34.94 -42.08 -23.42
CA ILE A 182 35.82 -43.19 -23.09
C ILE A 182 37.26 -42.88 -23.45
N ARG A 183 38.18 -43.61 -22.82
CA ARG A 183 39.58 -43.75 -23.24
C ARG A 183 39.86 -45.21 -23.52
N ALA A 184 40.30 -45.51 -24.74
CA ALA A 184 40.79 -46.83 -25.10
C ALA A 184 42.17 -47.08 -24.50
N ALA A 185 42.56 -48.36 -24.35
CA ALA A 185 43.86 -48.73 -23.79
C ALA A 185 45.07 -48.18 -24.57
N ASP A 186 44.88 -47.82 -25.84
CA ASP A 186 45.88 -47.17 -26.70
C ASP A 186 45.96 -45.64 -26.53
N GLY A 187 45.18 -45.08 -25.60
CA GLY A 187 45.15 -43.65 -25.29
C GLY A 187 44.19 -42.83 -26.14
N ARG A 188 43.49 -43.41 -27.12
CA ARG A 188 42.50 -42.68 -27.92
C ARG A 188 41.24 -42.39 -27.12
N GLU A 189 40.75 -41.16 -27.23
CA GLU A 189 39.53 -40.70 -26.56
C GLU A 189 38.41 -40.40 -27.54
N GLY A 190 37.18 -40.44 -27.03
CA GLY A 190 36.00 -39.96 -27.74
C GLY A 190 34.71 -40.43 -27.09
N TRP A 191 33.60 -40.11 -27.74
CA TRP A 191 32.25 -40.41 -27.28
C TRP A 191 31.70 -41.66 -27.96
N VAL A 192 31.07 -42.53 -27.18
CA VAL A 192 30.40 -43.75 -27.64
C VAL A 192 29.02 -43.87 -27.00
N ALA A 193 28.11 -44.62 -27.64
CA ALA A 193 26.81 -44.93 -27.07
C ALA A 193 26.94 -45.97 -25.94
N GLY A 194 26.39 -45.69 -24.78
CA GLY A 194 26.46 -46.54 -23.59
C GLY A 194 25.63 -47.82 -23.68
N GLU A 195 24.62 -47.81 -24.55
CA GLU A 195 23.78 -48.98 -24.85
C GLU A 195 24.58 -50.14 -25.46
N GLU A 196 25.73 -49.83 -26.08
CA GLU A 196 26.66 -50.79 -26.68
C GLU A 196 27.85 -51.11 -25.77
N LEU A 197 27.83 -50.64 -24.52
CA LEU A 197 28.83 -50.95 -23.50
C LEU A 197 28.30 -52.00 -22.53
N VAL A 198 29.20 -52.84 -22.03
CA VAL A 198 28.92 -53.80 -20.97
C VAL A 198 29.99 -53.74 -19.90
N THR A 199 29.62 -53.91 -18.63
CA THR A 199 30.53 -53.85 -17.47
C THR A 199 31.07 -55.23 -17.08
N THR A 200 30.59 -56.27 -17.74
CA THR A 200 31.09 -57.64 -17.64
C THR A 200 31.38 -58.15 -19.04
N PRO A 201 32.62 -58.57 -19.35
CA PRO A 201 32.92 -59.17 -20.64
C PRO A 201 32.20 -60.53 -20.76
N GLU A 202 31.44 -60.72 -21.83
CA GLU A 202 31.00 -62.05 -22.30
C GLU A 202 32.13 -62.77 -23.06
#